data_AF-A0A0M1JKJ0-F1
#
_entry.id   AF-A0A0M1JKJ0-F1
#
_cell.length_a   1.000
_cell.length_b   1.000
_cell.length_c   1.000
_cell.angle_alpha   90.00
_cell.angle_beta   90.00
_cell.angle_gamma   90.00
#
_symmetry.space_group_name_H-M   'P 1'
#
loop_
_entity.id
_entity.type
_entity.pdbx_description
1 polymer ?
#
loop_
_entity_poly.entity_id
_entity_poly.type
_entity_poly.pdbx_seq_one_letter_code
_entity_poly.pdbx_strand_id
1 'polypeptide(L)' 'TAIAALVRILETTDNENTLCQVAKSLGKIAQGNETAISALVRILETTDNENTRCQVAESLESLGKIAQGNETAI' A
#
# COMPACT_ATOMS: atom_id res chain seq x y z
N THR A 1 4.45 11.24 -10.78
CA THR A 1 5.23 11.26 -9.53
C THR A 1 5.78 9.87 -9.24
N ALA A 2 6.69 9.72 -8.28
CA ALA A 2 7.19 8.41 -7.87
C ALA A 2 6.04 7.48 -7.44
N ILE A 3 5.05 8.00 -6.70
CA ILE A 3 3.85 7.25 -6.28
C ILE A 3 3.09 6.68 -7.49
N ALA A 4 2.80 7.51 -8.50
CA ALA A 4 2.07 7.06 -9.69
C ALA A 4 2.82 5.96 -10.48
N ALA A 5 4.16 6.04 -10.52
CA ALA A 5 4.97 5.01 -11.15
C ALA A 5 4.91 3.68 -10.36
N LEU A 6 5.02 3.76 -9.03
CA LEU A 6 4.91 2.58 -8.16
C LEU A 6 3.50 1.95 -8.21
N VAL A 7 2.44 2.76 -8.20
CA VAL A 7 1.07 2.25 -8.38
C VAL A 7 0.94 1.50 -9.70
N ARG A 8 1.43 2.06 -10.81
CA ARG A 8 1.41 1.38 -12.12
C ARG A 8 2.11 0.02 -12.09
N ILE A 9 3.22 -0.10 -11.35
CA ILE A 9 3.92 -1.38 -11.20
C ILE A 9 3.03 -2.39 -10.48
N LEU A 10 2.32 -2.01 -9.40
CA LEU A 10 1.38 -2.91 -8.73
C LEU A 10 0.25 -3.41 -9.65
N GLU A 11 -0.19 -2.62 -10.62
CA GLU A 11 -1.28 -3.02 -11.52
C GLU A 11 -0.84 -3.91 -12.67
N THR A 12 0.47 -4.01 -12.93
CA THR A 12 1.00 -4.66 -14.12
C THR A 12 1.93 -5.83 -13.83
N THR A 13 2.24 -6.09 -12.55
CA THR A 13 3.13 -7.17 -12.15
C THR A 13 2.40 -8.23 -11.34
N ASP A 14 2.66 -9.49 -11.67
CA ASP A 14 2.27 -10.65 -10.87
C ASP A 14 3.46 -11.19 -10.05
N ASN A 15 4.60 -10.48 -10.07
CA ASN A 15 5.78 -10.91 -9.32
C ASN A 15 5.64 -10.52 -7.85
N GLU A 16 5.44 -11.53 -7.00
CA GLU A 16 5.24 -11.35 -5.56
C GLU A 16 6.36 -10.58 -4.85
N ASN A 17 7.62 -10.77 -5.26
CA ASN A 17 8.74 -10.02 -4.68
C ASN A 17 8.69 -8.54 -5.11
N THR A 18 8.32 -8.25 -6.36
CA THR A 18 8.09 -6.89 -6.82
C THR A 18 6.92 -6.25 -6.08
N LEU A 19 5.80 -6.96 -5.89
CA LEU A 19 4.65 -6.47 -5.11
C LEU A 19 5.07 -6.10 -3.68
N CYS A 20 5.81 -6.97 -2.99
CA CYS A 20 6.35 -6.70 -1.65
C CYS A 20 7.18 -5.41 -1.60
N GLN A 21 8.14 -5.26 -2.52
CA GLN A 21 9.05 -4.11 -2.54
C GLN A 21 8.33 -2.79 -2.84
N VAL A 22 7.38 -2.84 -3.78
CA VAL A 22 6.58 -1.67 -4.16
C VAL A 22 5.63 -1.28 -3.02
N ALA A 23 4.97 -2.24 -2.39
CA ALA A 23 4.12 -1.99 -1.23
C ALA A 23 4.89 -1.30 -0.10
N LYS A 24 6.05 -1.86 0.27
CA LYS A 24 6.94 -1.28 1.28
C LYS A 24 7.40 0.13 0.92
N SER A 25 7.66 0.39 -0.37
CA SER A 25 8.07 1.71 -0.84
C SER A 25 6.92 2.72 -0.73
N LEU A 26 5.72 2.34 -1.15
CA LEU A 26 4.51 3.16 -1.01
C LEU A 26 4.22 3.46 0.45
N GLY A 27 4.31 2.47 1.34
CA GLY A 27 4.15 2.63 2.79
C GLY A 27 5.03 3.73 3.40
N LYS A 28 6.20 3.99 2.81
CA LYS A 28 7.15 5.01 3.28
C LYS A 28 6.90 6.39 2.68
N ILE A 29 6.43 6.48 1.44
CA ILE A 29 6.45 7.74 0.67
C ILE A 29 5.06 8.27 0.33
N ALA A 30 4.01 7.47 0.50
CA ALA A 30 2.66 7.78 0.03
C ALA A 30 1.67 7.99 1.19
N GLN A 31 2.13 8.47 2.35
CA GLN A 31 1.29 8.67 3.54
C GLN A 31 0.00 9.46 3.21
N GLY A 32 -1.17 8.92 3.57
CA GLY A 32 -2.48 9.51 3.25
C GLY A 32 -2.86 9.53 1.76
N ASN A 33 -2.10 8.88 0.88
CA ASN A 33 -2.40 8.87 -0.55
C ASN A 33 -3.47 7.81 -0.86
N GLU A 34 -4.69 8.27 -1.15
CA GLU A 34 -5.84 7.41 -1.46
C GLU A 34 -5.59 6.47 -2.64
N THR A 35 -4.88 6.92 -3.69
CA THR A 35 -4.55 6.07 -4.84
C THR A 35 -3.64 4.91 -4.46
N ALA A 36 -2.62 5.16 -3.63
CA ALA A 36 -1.73 4.11 -3.13
C ALA A 36 -2.47 3.14 -2.21
N ILE A 37 -3.35 3.64 -1.35
CA ILE A 37 -4.20 2.82 -0.47
C ILE A 37 -5.09 1.90 -1.32
N SER A 38 -5.82 2.46 -2.29
CA SER A 38 -6.73 1.68 -3.13
C SER A 38 -6.00 0.61 -3.96
N ALA A 39 -4.81 0.93 -4.47
CA ALA A 39 -3.99 -0.03 -5.21
C ALA A 39 -3.53 -1.19 -4.31
N LEU A 40 -3.10 -0.91 -3.08
CA LEU A 40 -2.66 -1.92 -2.13
C LEU A 40 -3.81 -2.79 -1.59
N VAL A 41 -5.01 -2.21 -1.37
CA VAL A 41 -6.21 -2.99 -1.02
C VAL A 41 -6.52 -4.01 -2.10
N ARG A 42 -6.47 -3.63 -3.40
CA ARG A 42 -6.67 -4.58 -4.49
C ARG A 42 -5.66 -5.73 -4.44
N ILE A 43 -4.39 -5.46 -4.13
CA ILE A 43 -3.39 -6.54 -4.00
C ILE A 43 -3.76 -7.51 -2.86
N LEU A 44 -4.26 -7.03 -1.72
CA LEU A 44 -4.73 -7.92 -0.64
C LEU A 44 -5.84 -8.85 -1.08
N GLU A 45 -6.75 -8.36 -1.93
CA GLU A 45 -7.89 -9.13 -2.44
C GLU A 45 -7.48 -10.17 -3.49
N THR A 46 -6.41 -9.91 -4.25
CA THR A 46 -6.02 -10.75 -5.39
C THR A 46 -4.80 -11.64 -5.16
N THR A 47 -3.92 -11.32 -4.21
CA THR A 47 -2.73 -12.15 -3.96
C THR A 47 -3.07 -13.38 -3.13
N ASP A 48 -2.60 -14.55 -3.58
CA ASP A 48 -2.64 -15.80 -2.81
C ASP A 48 -1.39 -15.98 -1.93
N ASN A 49 -0.39 -15.10 -2.09
CA ASN A 49 0.86 -15.19 -1.33
C ASN A 49 0.72 -14.52 0.04
N GLU A 50 0.82 -15.33 1.10
CA GLU A 50 0.69 -14.86 2.48
C GLU A 50 1.77 -13.83 2.87
N ASN A 51 3.00 -13.98 2.38
CA ASN A 51 4.08 -13.04 2.68
C ASN A 51 3.81 -11.68 2.02
N THR A 52 3.34 -11.68 0.77
CA THR A 52 2.91 -10.45 0.09
C THR A 52 1.74 -9.82 0.85
N ARG A 53 0.74 -10.61 1.24
CA ARG A 53 -0.42 -10.14 1.99
C ARG A 53 -0.01 -9.46 3.30
N CYS A 54 0.90 -10.07 4.06
CA CYS A 54 1.44 -9.49 5.29
C CYS A 54 2.15 -8.14 5.02
N GLN A 55 3.05 -8.10 4.03
CA GLN A 55 3.81 -6.88 3.72
C GLN A 55 2.90 -5.74 3.24
N VAL A 56 1.86 -6.04 2.47
CA VAL A 56 0.87 -5.08 2.00
C VAL A 56 0.05 -4.53 3.17
N ALA A 57 -0.37 -5.37 4.11
CA ALA A 57 -1.08 -4.94 5.31
C ALA A 57 -0.23 -3.98 6.18
N GLU A 58 1.05 -4.28 6.41
CA GLU A 58 1.97 -3.37 7.12
C GLU A 58 2.15 -2.03 6.39
N SER A 59 2.17 -2.07 5.06
CA SER A 59 2.28 -0.87 4.23
C SER A 59 1.01 -0.01 4.36
N LEU A 60 -0.17 -0.64 4.37
CA LEU A 60 -1.44 0.03 4.60
C LEU A 60 -1.55 0.63 6.00
N GLU A 61 -1.06 -0.04 7.04
CA GLU A 61 -0.98 0.54 8.39
C GLU A 61 -0.11 1.82 8.38
N SER A 62 1.04 1.77 7.70
CA SER A 62 1.96 2.91 7.58
C SER A 62 1.32 4.08 6.81
N LEU A 63 0.49 3.79 5.80
CA LEU A 63 -0.26 4.77 5.03
C LEU A 63 -1.45 5.36 5.79
N GLY A 64 -2.13 4.52 6.56
CA GLY A 64 -3.36 4.80 7.29
C GLY A 64 -3.18 5.46 8.66
N LYS A 65 -1.94 5.58 9.15
CA LYS A 65 -1.57 6.32 10.39
C LYS A 65 -1.94 7.83 10.39
N ILE A 66 -2.82 8.29 9.51
CA ILE A 66 -3.42 9.63 9.52
C ILE A 66 -4.84 9.67 10.14
N ALA A 67 -5.48 8.54 10.48
CA ALA A 67 -6.79 8.61 11.14
C ALA A 67 -6.73 8.92 12.65
N GLN A 68 -5.65 8.55 13.36
CA GLN A 68 -5.59 8.69 14.83
C GLN A 68 -5.12 10.09 15.32
N GLY A 69 -4.99 11.05 14.40
CA GLY A 69 -4.61 12.44 14.72
C GLY A 69 -5.66 13.48 14.31
N ASN A 70 -6.80 13.08 13.75
CA ASN A 70 -7.84 14.00 13.31
C ASN A 70 -9.26 13.53 13.65
N GLU A 71 -9.45 12.91 14.82
CA GLU A 71 -10.74 12.98 15.50
C GLU A 71 -10.62 14.02 16.61
N THR A 72 -11.13 15.19 16.28
CA THR A 72 -11.63 16.22 17.18
C THR A 72 -12.20 15.59 18.46
N ALA A 73 -11.43 15.66 19.54
CA ALA A 73 -11.97 15.52 20.89
C ALA A 73 -12.86 16.74 21.15
N ILE A 74 -14.16 16.59 20.93
CA ILE A 74 -15.23 17.40 21.56
C ILE A 74 -16.23 16.43 22.16
#